data_AF-A0A956I9D2-F1
#
_entry.id   AF-A0A956I9D2-F1
#
_cell.length_a   1.000
_cell.length_b   1.000
_cell.length_c   1.000
_cell.angle_alpha   90.00
_cell.angle_beta   90.00
_cell.angle_gamma   90.00
#
_symmetry.space_group_name_H-M   'P 1'
#
loop_
_entity.id
_entity.type
_entity.pdbx_description
1 polymer ?
#
loop_
_entity_poly.entity_id
_entity_poly.type
_entity_poly.pdbx_seq_one_letter_code
_entity_poly.pdbx_strand_id
1 'polypeptide(L)'
;MKLTRDTFCSFCGARYPEPLVYPRTCSSCSTQVWANPIPVSVLLLPVLFEGRTGLLVVRRAIEPRRGKLAIVGGFLEDHETWEQGA
;
A
#
# COMPACT_ATOMS: atom_id res chain seq x y z
N MET A 1 1.22 15.49 -17.10
CA MET A 1 -0.03 15.77 -16.36
C MET A 1 -0.19 14.69 -15.29
N LYS A 2 -0.27 15.06 -14.01
CA LYS A 2 -0.39 14.08 -12.93
C LYS A 2 -1.85 13.62 -12.87
N LEU A 3 -2.09 12.33 -13.06
CA LEU A 3 -3.44 11.77 -12.92
C LEU A 3 -3.89 11.92 -11.46
N THR A 4 -5.05 12.55 -11.24
CA THR A 4 -5.66 12.66 -9.91
C THR A 4 -6.50 11.41 -9.66
N ARG A 5 -6.24 10.74 -8.53
CA ARG A 5 -6.99 9.54 -8.13
C ARG A 5 -8.39 9.90 -7.62
N ASP A 6 -9.31 8.95 -7.79
CA ASP A 6 -10.67 8.96 -7.25
C ASP A 6 -11.51 10.19 -7.65
N THR A 7 -11.43 10.57 -8.92
CA THR A 7 -12.19 11.70 -9.51
C THR A 7 -13.70 11.43 -9.61
N PHE A 8 -14.11 10.18 -9.48
CA PHE A 8 -15.50 9.73 -9.51
C PHE A 8 -15.84 8.90 -8.28
N CYS A 9 -17.10 8.94 -7.86
CA CYS A 9 -17.62 8.15 -6.75
C CYS A 9 -17.62 6.66 -7.13
N SER A 10 -16.94 5.82 -6.35
CA SER A 10 -16.88 4.37 -6.56
C SER A 10 -18.24 3.66 -6.37
N PHE A 11 -19.22 4.32 -5.75
CA PHE A 11 -20.54 3.74 -5.48
C PHE A 11 -21.57 4.00 -6.58
N CYS A 12 -21.55 5.19 -7.20
CA CYS A 12 -22.56 5.58 -8.20
C CYS A 12 -21.99 6.14 -9.52
N GLY A 13 -20.67 6.32 -9.63
CA GLY A 13 -20.02 6.84 -10.83
C GLY A 13 -20.15 8.35 -11.04
N ALA A 14 -20.83 9.09 -10.16
CA ALA A 14 -20.90 10.56 -10.26
C ALA A 14 -19.52 11.21 -10.06
N ARG A 15 -19.20 12.25 -10.84
CA ARG A 15 -17.95 13.01 -10.69
C ARG A 15 -17.98 13.85 -9.41
N TYR A 16 -16.89 13.85 -8.66
CA TYR A 16 -16.76 14.74 -7.50
C TYR A 16 -16.51 16.20 -7.94
N PRO A 17 -17.03 17.20 -7.21
CA PRO A 17 -16.74 18.60 -7.48
C PRO A 17 -15.28 18.93 -7.13
N GLU A 18 -14.68 19.85 -7.90
CA GLU A 18 -13.36 20.42 -7.61
C GLU A 18 -13.49 21.56 -6.57
N PRO A 19 -12.48 21.80 -5.72
CA PRO A 19 -11.22 21.07 -5.63
C PRO A 19 -11.36 19.72 -4.91
N LEU A 20 -10.68 18.69 -5.43
CA LEU A 20 -10.71 17.33 -4.89
C LEU A 20 -9.93 17.15 -3.57
N VAL A 21 -10.55 17.48 -2.45
CA VAL A 21 -9.97 17.36 -1.08
C VAL A 21 -10.68 16.25 -0.28
N TYR A 22 -9.93 15.40 0.42
CA TYR A 22 -10.53 14.41 1.33
C TYR A 22 -10.79 15.01 2.72
N PRO A 23 -11.85 14.57 3.44
CA PRO A 23 -12.87 13.63 2.97
C PRO A 23 -13.77 14.24 1.90
N ARG A 24 -14.24 13.40 0.96
CA ARG A 24 -15.14 13.81 -0.13
C ARG A 24 -16.53 13.26 0.13
N THR A 25 -17.56 14.08 -0.04
CA THR A 25 -18.96 13.64 -0.03
C THR A 25 -19.53 13.73 -1.44
N CYS A 26 -20.13 12.65 -1.92
CA CYS A 26 -20.75 12.61 -3.24
C CYS A 26 -22.05 13.41 -3.25
N SER A 27 -22.19 14.38 -4.16
CA SER A 27 -23.42 15.19 -4.29
C SER A 27 -24.63 14.41 -4.83
N SER A 28 -24.40 13.24 -5.46
CA SER A 28 -25.48 12.43 -6.05
C SER A 28 -26.05 11.38 -5.10
N CYS A 29 -25.21 10.73 -4.30
CA CYS A 29 -25.61 9.60 -3.44
C CYS A 29 -25.26 9.80 -1.96
N SER A 30 -24.71 10.96 -1.61
CA SER A 30 -24.33 11.35 -0.24
C SER A 30 -23.23 10.49 0.41
N THR A 31 -22.63 9.52 -0.30
CA THR A 31 -21.55 8.70 0.24
C THR A 31 -20.31 9.54 0.53
N GLN A 32 -19.74 9.38 1.72
CA GLN A 32 -18.50 10.01 2.12
C GLN A 32 -17.32 9.03 2.02
N VAL A 33 -16.19 9.49 1.46
CA VAL A 33 -14.95 8.70 1.31
C VAL A 33 -13.75 9.45 1.89
N TRP A 34 -12.82 8.68 2.47
CA TRP A 34 -11.61 9.17 3.12
C TRP A 34 -10.38 8.67 2.40
N ALA A 35 -9.27 9.40 2.52
CA ALA A 35 -7.97 8.88 2.11
C ALA A 35 -7.41 8.01 3.24
N ASN A 36 -7.49 6.69 3.07
CA ASN A 36 -6.91 5.74 4.02
C ASN A 36 -5.50 5.34 3.58
N PRO A 37 -4.54 5.20 4.52
CA PRO A 37 -3.24 4.61 4.21
C PRO A 37 -3.39 3.13 3.84
N ILE A 38 -2.46 2.62 3.02
CA ILE A 38 -2.37 1.19 2.71
C ILE A 38 -1.24 0.59 3.55
N PRO A 39 -1.53 -0.32 4.49
CA PRO A 39 -0.51 -0.93 5.34
C PRO A 39 0.42 -1.88 4.57
N VAL A 40 1.67 -1.97 5.02
CA VAL A 40 2.70 -2.88 4.51
C VAL A 40 3.35 -3.58 5.70
N SER A 41 3.42 -4.90 5.66
CA SER A 41 4.18 -5.73 6.60
C SER A 41 5.63 -5.88 6.14
N VAL A 42 6.56 -6.01 7.09
CA VAL A 42 7.99 -6.20 6.83
C VAL A 42 8.54 -7.23 7.82
N LEU A 43 9.21 -8.26 7.31
CA LEU A 43 9.77 -9.35 8.12
C LEU A 43 11.30 -9.23 8.23
N LEU A 44 11.79 -9.18 9.46
CA LEU A 44 13.22 -9.30 9.78
C LEU A 44 13.53 -10.72 10.20
N LEU A 45 13.87 -11.59 9.24
CA LEU A 45 14.22 -12.98 9.53
C LEU A 45 15.74 -13.12 9.76
N PRO A 46 16.20 -13.45 10.98
CA PRO A 46 17.60 -13.73 11.25
C PRO A 46 18.03 -15.01 10.56
N VAL A 47 19.22 -15.02 9.98
CA VAL A 47 19.85 -16.20 9.38
C VAL A 47 21.18 -16.44 10.05
N LEU A 48 21.41 -17.67 10.52
CA LEU A 48 22.69 -18.09 11.09
C LEU A 48 23.50 -18.81 10.02
N PHE A 49 24.72 -18.33 9.77
CA PHE A 49 25.63 -18.95 8.83
C PHE A 49 27.07 -18.86 9.36
N GLU A 50 27.73 -20.01 9.50
CA GLU A 50 29.12 -20.12 9.97
C GLU A 50 29.39 -19.32 11.27
N GLY A 51 28.48 -19.42 12.24
CA GLY A 51 28.62 -18.73 13.53
C GLY A 51 28.37 -17.22 13.50
N ARG A 52 27.86 -16.67 12.39
CA ARG A 52 27.46 -15.26 12.26
C ARG A 52 25.96 -15.11 12.08
N THR A 53 25.41 -14.00 12.57
CA THR A 53 24.01 -13.63 12.38
C THR A 53 23.88 -12.60 11.26
N GLY A 54 23.08 -12.92 10.25
CA GLY A 54 22.66 -11.99 9.20
C GLY A 54 21.13 -11.85 9.14
N LEU A 55 20.63 -11.14 8.14
CA LEU A 55 19.20 -11.02 7.84
C LEU A 55 18.90 -11.53 6.44
N LEU A 56 17.77 -12.22 6.27
CA LEU A 56 17.27 -12.56 4.95
C LEU A 56 16.86 -11.28 4.21
N VAL A 57 17.33 -11.15 2.98
CA VAL A 57 17.02 -10.04 2.07
C VAL A 57 16.68 -10.58 0.68
N VAL A 58 15.94 -9.78 -0.09
CA VAL A 58 15.63 -10.07 -1.49
C VAL A 58 16.35 -9.10 -2.41
N ARG A 59 16.69 -9.55 -3.63
CA ARG A 59 17.13 -8.67 -4.72
C ARG A 59 15.92 -8.30 -5.57
N ARG A 60 15.59 -7.01 -5.62
CA ARG A 60 14.39 -6.51 -6.32
C ARG A 60 14.46 -6.82 -7.81
N ALA A 61 13.43 -7.47 -8.35
CA ALA A 61 13.33 -7.76 -9.78
C ALA A 61 12.52 -6.71 -10.58
N ILE A 62 11.81 -5.80 -9.88
CA ILE A 62 10.86 -4.86 -10.45
C ILE A 62 11.25 -3.42 -10.07
N GLU A 63 10.99 -2.46 -10.97
CA GLU A 63 11.13 -1.04 -10.68
C GLU A 63 10.07 -0.53 -9.68
N PRO A 64 10.35 0.52 -8.91
CA PRO A 64 11.61 1.25 -8.85
C PRO A 64 12.71 0.47 -8.12
N ARG A 65 13.98 0.73 -8.44
CA ARG A 65 15.18 0.21 -7.75
C ARG A 65 15.45 -1.29 -8.01
N ARG A 66 15.23 -1.75 -9.24
CA ARG A 66 15.62 -3.11 -9.65
C ARG A 66 17.11 -3.36 -9.37
N GLY A 67 17.44 -4.59 -8.98
CA GLY A 67 18.79 -5.04 -8.66
C GLY A 67 19.28 -4.67 -7.25
N LYS A 68 18.61 -3.76 -6.53
CA LYS A 68 18.95 -3.41 -5.14
C LYS A 68 18.43 -4.44 -4.13
N LEU A 69 19.05 -4.48 -2.96
CA LEU A 69 18.58 -5.29 -1.84
C LEU A 69 17.41 -4.60 -1.12
N ALA A 70 16.49 -5.39 -0.58
CA ALA A 70 15.40 -4.96 0.27
C ALA A 70 15.08 -6.03 1.32
N ILE A 71 14.43 -5.60 2.40
CA ILE A 71 13.83 -6.51 3.38
C ILE A 71 12.58 -7.16 2.75
N VAL A 72 12.25 -8.38 3.16
CA VAL A 72 11.02 -9.07 2.76
C VAL A 72 9.81 -8.32 3.30
N GLY A 73 8.82 -8.08 2.47
CA GLY A 73 7.59 -7.39 2.86
C GLY A 73 6.60 -7.24 1.71
N GLY A 74 5.37 -6.86 2.04
CA GLY A 74 4.25 -6.78 1.11
C GLY A 74 3.09 -5.96 1.67
N PHE A 75 2.10 -5.67 0.82
CA PHE A 75 0.84 -5.09 1.30
C PHE A 75 0.14 -6.09 2.21
N LEU A 76 -0.44 -5.60 3.31
CA LEU A 76 -1.27 -6.41 4.19
C LEU A 76 -2.68 -6.51 3.61
N GLU A 77 -3.23 -7.71 3.54
CA GLU A 77 -4.60 -7.92 3.06
C GLU A 77 -5.62 -7.71 4.18
N ASP A 78 -6.85 -7.31 3.83
CA ASP A 78 -7.91 -6.92 4.78
C ASP A 78 -8.28 -8.01 5.82
N HIS A 79 -7.96 -9.27 5.52
CA HIS A 79 -8.29 -10.43 6.34
C HIS A 79 -7.10 -10.99 7.13
N GLU A 80 -5.93 -10.36 7.04
CA GLU A 80 -4.71 -10.80 7.73
C GLU A 80 -4.45 -9.98 8.99
N THR A 81 -4.00 -10.64 10.07
CA THR A 81 -3.25 -9.92 11.11
C THR A 81 -1.86 -9.55 10.57
N TRP A 82 -1.20 -8.57 11.19
CA TRP A 82 0.13 -8.18 10.76
C TRP A 82 1.15 -9.33 10.84
N GLU A 83 0.95 -10.29 11.77
CA GLU A 83 1.75 -11.51 11.88
C GLU A 83 1.50 -12.49 10.74
N GLN A 84 0.26 -12.61 10.26
CA GLN A 84 -0.09 -13.53 9.16
C GLN A 84 0.46 -13.06 7.82
N GLY A 85 0.48 -11.74 7.60
CA GLY A 85 1.01 -11.14 6.38
C GLY A 85 2.53 -10.92 6.38
N ALA A 86 3.26 -11.28 7.46
CA ALA A 86 4.71 -11.13 7.58
C ALA A 86 5.45 -12.43 7.25
#